data_AF-A0A485A5B4-F1
#
_entry.id   AF-A0A485A5B4-F1
#
_cell.length_a   1.000
_cell.length_b   1.000
_cell.length_c   1.000
_cell.angle_alpha   90.00
_cell.angle_beta   90.00
_cell.angle_gamma   90.00
#
_symmetry.space_group_name_H-M   'P 1'
#
loop_
_entity.id
_entity.type
_entity.pdbx_description
1 polymer ?
#
loop_
_entity_poly.entity_id
_entity_poly.type
_entity_poly.pdbx_seq_one_letter_code
_entity_poly.pdbx_strand_id
1 'polypeptide(L)'
;MNIETVNELIQSLESAGELSIREQKFLKLAKAFKQMAAENVVQKESRNNLAEFIHEELDADYPLNMNLETPATDSIVAGIKADGVEEFAAKLRIPGDDPFLDAVAEGVAGAADDYAKKMREGAK
;
A
#
# COMPACT_ATOMS: atom_id res chain seq x y z
N MET A 1 23.37 34.90 -25.12
CA MET A 1 23.12 33.50 -24.71
C MET A 1 23.47 32.63 -25.91
N ASN A 2 24.41 31.70 -25.79
CA ASN A 2 24.84 30.85 -26.91
C ASN A 2 24.15 29.47 -26.82
N ILE A 3 24.20 28.69 -27.89
CA ILE A 3 23.57 27.36 -27.96
C ILE A 3 24.15 26.38 -26.91
N GLU A 4 25.43 26.49 -26.56
CA GLU A 4 26.04 25.66 -25.51
C GLU A 4 25.46 25.96 -24.14
N THR A 5 25.22 27.23 -23.81
CA THR A 5 24.61 27.63 -22.52
C THR A 5 23.18 27.08 -22.39
N VAL A 6 22.46 26.96 -23.51
CA VAL A 6 21.12 26.38 -23.54
C VAL A 6 21.19 24.85 -23.34
N ASN A 7 22.14 24.17 -23.97
CA ASN A 7 22.30 22.71 -23.85
C ASN A 7 22.72 22.28 -22.44
N GLU A 8 23.65 23.01 -21.80
CA GLU A 8 24.06 22.75 -20.42
C GLU A 8 22.90 22.97 -19.43
N LEU A 9 22.06 23.98 -19.68
CA LEU A 9 20.87 24.22 -18.87
C LEU A 9 19.85 23.10 -19.01
N ILE A 10 19.60 22.60 -20.23
CA ILE A 10 18.70 21.47 -20.48
C ILE A 10 19.18 20.23 -19.71
N GLN A 11 20.46 19.87 -19.80
CA GLN A 11 21.03 18.72 -19.09
C GLN A 11 20.93 18.87 -17.55
N SER A 12 21.15 20.09 -17.04
CA SER A 12 20.98 20.39 -15.61
C SER A 12 19.52 20.28 -15.15
N LEU A 13 18.56 20.61 -16.02
CA LEU A 13 17.13 20.53 -15.71
C LEU A 13 16.59 19.10 -15.83
N GLU A 14 17.10 18.32 -16.79
CA GLU A 14 16.77 16.89 -16.93
C GLU A 14 17.29 16.07 -15.74
N SER A 15 18.51 16.36 -15.27
CA SER A 15 19.06 15.73 -14.05
C SER A 15 18.41 16.21 -12.76
N ALA A 16 17.80 17.41 -12.74
CA ALA A 16 17.00 17.88 -11.61
C ALA A 16 15.69 17.09 -11.41
N GLY A 17 15.28 16.28 -12.39
CA GLY A 17 14.17 15.34 -12.26
C GLY A 17 14.53 14.01 -11.58
N GLU A 18 15.82 13.71 -11.37
CA GLU A 18 16.24 12.48 -10.70
C GLU A 18 16.18 12.63 -9.17
N LEU A 19 15.67 11.60 -8.49
CA LEU A 19 15.75 11.53 -7.03
C LEU A 19 17.20 11.64 -6.58
N SER A 20 17.46 12.51 -5.61
CA SER A 20 18.73 12.59 -4.91
C SER A 20 19.10 11.25 -4.29
N ILE A 21 20.40 11.03 -4.04
CA ILE A 21 20.92 9.82 -3.37
C ILE A 21 20.18 9.54 -2.05
N ARG A 22 19.80 10.60 -1.32
CA ARG A 22 19.05 10.49 -0.07
C ARG A 22 17.64 9.96 -0.33
N GLU A 23 16.91 10.52 -1.28
CA GLU A 23 15.55 10.09 -1.62
C GLU A 23 15.54 8.65 -2.14
N GLN A 24 16.53 8.26 -2.96
CA GLN A 24 16.66 6.87 -3.41
C GLN A 24 16.86 5.89 -2.25
N LYS A 25 17.67 6.25 -1.24
CA LYS A 25 17.86 5.43 -0.04
C LYS A 25 16.55 5.31 0.76
N PHE A 26 15.83 6.41 0.93
CA PHE A 26 14.52 6.38 1.61
C PHE A 26 13.50 5.54 0.86
N LEU A 27 13.44 5.64 -0.48
CA LEU A 27 12.53 4.83 -1.28
C LEU A 27 12.84 3.33 -1.16
N LYS A 28 14.12 2.94 -1.18
CA LYS A 28 14.53 1.54 -0.95
C LYS A 28 14.12 1.05 0.43
N LEU A 29 14.33 1.87 1.46
CA LEU A 29 13.96 1.54 2.83
C LEU A 29 12.43 1.41 2.98
N ALA A 30 11.65 2.32 2.40
CA ALA A 30 10.20 2.26 2.42
C ALA A 30 9.66 0.98 1.76
N LYS A 31 10.26 0.56 0.63
CA LYS A 31 9.92 -0.73 -0.01
C LYS A 31 10.21 -1.93 0.89
N ALA A 32 11.35 -1.94 1.57
CA ALA A 32 11.70 -3.01 2.51
C ALA A 32 10.73 -3.10 3.70
N PHE A 33 10.33 -1.94 4.26
CA PHE A 33 9.31 -1.91 5.32
C PHE A 33 7.94 -2.39 4.83
N LYS A 34 7.52 -2.00 3.62
CA LYS A 34 6.28 -2.46 3.00
C LYS A 34 6.27 -3.99 2.81
N GLN A 35 7.40 -4.55 2.36
CA GLN A 35 7.56 -6.01 2.20
C GLN A 35 7.52 -6.74 3.55
N MET A 36 8.27 -6.27 4.54
CA MET A 36 8.31 -6.87 5.88
C MET A 36 6.93 -6.83 6.57
N ALA A 37 6.17 -5.76 6.39
CA ALA A 37 4.80 -5.70 6.89
C ALA A 37 3.90 -6.77 6.25
N ALA A 38 4.04 -7.00 4.94
CA ALA A 38 3.29 -8.07 4.27
C ALA A 38 3.69 -9.47 4.78
N GLU A 39 4.98 -9.74 4.97
CA GLU A 39 5.47 -11.02 5.50
C GLU A 39 5.01 -11.26 6.95
N ASN A 40 4.96 -10.21 7.77
CA ASN A 40 4.48 -10.30 9.15
C ASN A 40 3.00 -10.71 9.25
N VAL A 41 2.16 -10.37 8.26
CA VAL A 41 0.77 -10.83 8.21
C VAL A 41 0.71 -12.34 8.03
N VAL A 42 1.46 -12.87 7.07
CA VAL A 42 1.53 -14.32 6.80
C VAL A 42 2.06 -15.07 8.02
N GLN A 43 3.05 -14.50 8.72
CA GLN A 43 3.57 -15.09 9.95
C GLN A 43 2.54 -15.08 11.08
N LYS A 44 1.75 -14.01 11.22
CA LYS A 44 0.65 -13.91 12.20
C LYS A 44 -0.42 -14.97 11.92
N GLU A 45 -0.80 -15.15 10.67
CA GLU A 45 -1.76 -16.18 10.24
C GLU A 45 -1.21 -17.59 10.50
N SER A 46 0.03 -17.87 10.13
CA SER A 46 0.68 -19.16 10.41
C SER A 46 0.75 -19.47 11.91
N ARG A 47 0.99 -18.47 12.75
CA ARG A 47 0.96 -18.62 14.22
C ARG A 47 -0.43 -18.94 14.75
N ASN A 48 -1.47 -18.29 14.21
CA ASN A 48 -2.85 -18.56 14.61
C ASN A 48 -3.25 -20.00 14.24
N ASN A 49 -2.92 -20.44 13.02
CA ASN A 49 -3.21 -21.80 12.56
C ASN A 49 -2.47 -22.86 13.41
N LEU A 50 -1.22 -22.56 13.83
CA LEU A 50 -0.49 -23.44 14.73
C LEU A 50 -1.15 -23.52 16.11
N ALA A 51 -1.69 -22.40 16.62
CA ALA A 51 -2.39 -22.39 17.89
C ALA A 51 -3.66 -23.25 17.83
N GLU A 52 -4.43 -23.12 16.76
CA GLU A 52 -5.64 -23.93 16.48
C GLU A 52 -5.29 -25.42 16.44
N PHE A 53 -4.28 -25.81 15.66
CA PHE A 53 -3.82 -27.21 15.60
C PHE A 53 -3.40 -27.78 16.96
N ILE A 54 -2.69 -27.01 17.78
CA ILE A 54 -2.28 -27.49 19.11
C ILE A 54 -3.49 -27.68 20.04
N HIS A 55 -4.49 -26.81 19.94
CA HIS A 55 -5.72 -26.94 20.72
C HIS A 55 -6.59 -28.10 20.26
N GLU A 56 -6.72 -28.30 18.95
CA GLU A 56 -7.63 -29.31 18.38
C GLU A 56 -7.03 -30.71 18.32
N GLU A 57 -5.79 -30.86 17.84
CA GLU A 57 -5.18 -32.18 17.63
C GLU A 57 -4.37 -32.71 18.83
N LEU A 58 -3.82 -31.82 19.66
CA LEU A 58 -2.95 -32.23 20.77
C LEU A 58 -3.63 -32.21 22.14
N ASP A 59 -4.91 -31.80 22.22
CA ASP A 59 -5.71 -31.68 23.46
C ASP A 59 -4.91 -31.00 24.60
N ALA A 60 -4.09 -30.02 24.21
CA ALA A 60 -3.24 -29.31 25.12
C ALA A 60 -4.03 -28.12 25.67
N ASP A 61 -4.45 -28.22 26.93
CA ASP A 61 -5.10 -27.15 27.70
C ASP A 61 -4.09 -26.03 28.10
N TYR A 62 -3.08 -25.82 27.25
CA TYR A 62 -2.03 -24.84 27.43
C TYR A 62 -2.53 -23.49 26.92
N PRO A 63 -2.47 -22.41 27.73
CA PRO A 63 -2.88 -21.09 27.26
C PRO A 63 -1.85 -20.55 26.26
N LEU A 64 -2.04 -20.89 24.98
CA LEU A 64 -1.27 -20.34 23.88
C LEU A 64 -1.80 -18.94 23.58
N ASN A 65 -1.26 -17.93 24.25
CA ASN A 65 -1.48 -16.55 23.82
C ASN A 65 -0.66 -16.27 22.54
N MET A 66 -1.21 -16.70 21.40
CA MET A 66 -0.63 -16.49 20.07
C MET A 66 -1.19 -15.26 19.36
N ASN A 67 -2.21 -14.62 19.94
CA ASN A 67 -2.76 -13.35 19.46
C ASN A 67 -1.81 -12.19 19.81
N LEU A 68 -0.77 -12.04 18.98
CA LEU A 68 0.13 -10.90 19.06
C LEU A 68 -0.52 -9.67 18.40
N GLU A 69 -0.71 -8.61 19.17
CA GLU A 69 -1.12 -7.32 18.61
C GLU A 69 0.05 -6.70 17.82
N THR A 70 -0.22 -6.33 16.58
CA THR A 70 0.78 -5.79 15.65
C THR A 70 0.28 -4.50 15.00
N PRO A 71 -0.08 -3.46 15.79
CA PRO A 71 -0.76 -2.27 15.28
C PRO A 71 0.01 -1.55 14.17
N ALA A 72 1.35 -1.56 14.22
CA ALA A 72 2.18 -1.01 13.16
C ALA A 72 2.05 -1.80 11.84
N THR A 73 2.10 -3.13 11.90
CA THR A 73 1.90 -3.99 10.73
C THR A 73 0.48 -3.84 10.18
N ASP A 74 -0.52 -3.84 11.07
CA ASP A 74 -1.93 -3.74 10.71
C ASP A 74 -2.23 -2.39 10.02
N SER A 75 -1.67 -1.29 10.54
CA SER A 75 -1.74 0.05 9.94
C SER A 75 -1.07 0.13 8.57
N ILE A 76 0.14 -0.43 8.43
CA ILE A 76 0.84 -0.46 7.14
C ILE A 76 0.02 -1.25 6.11
N VAL A 77 -0.48 -2.42 6.48
CA VAL A 77 -1.26 -3.29 5.57
C VAL A 77 -2.58 -2.63 5.17
N ALA A 78 -3.25 -1.94 6.09
CA ALA A 78 -4.44 -1.17 5.77
C ALA A 78 -4.15 -0.02 4.80
N GLY A 79 -3.01 0.67 4.97
CA GLY A 79 -2.52 1.66 4.01
C GLY A 79 -2.29 1.07 2.62
N ILE A 80 -1.62 -0.09 2.53
CA ILE A 80 -1.39 -0.79 1.25
C ILE A 80 -2.70 -1.16 0.56
N LYS A 81 -3.68 -1.67 1.32
CA LYS A 81 -5.00 -2.02 0.80
C LYS A 81 -5.74 -0.77 0.30
N ALA A 82 -5.67 0.33 1.03
CA ALA A 82 -6.25 1.60 0.63
C ALA A 82 -5.62 2.16 -0.65
N ASP A 83 -4.28 2.10 -0.78
CA ASP A 83 -3.58 2.52 -2.00
C ASP A 83 -4.10 1.76 -3.23
N GLY A 84 -4.30 0.44 -3.12
CA GLY A 84 -4.84 -0.37 -4.23
C GLY A 84 -6.29 -0.02 -4.60
N VAL A 85 -7.11 0.37 -3.62
CA VAL A 85 -8.49 0.83 -3.86
C VAL A 85 -8.50 2.19 -4.56
N GLU A 86 -7.60 3.10 -4.19
CA GLU A 86 -7.45 4.39 -4.85
C GLU A 86 -6.94 4.25 -6.29
N GLU A 87 -5.99 3.35 -6.53
CA GLU A 87 -5.55 3.03 -7.90
C GLU A 87 -6.71 2.50 -8.76
N PHE A 88 -7.57 1.65 -8.18
CA PHE A 88 -8.79 1.18 -8.85
C PHE A 88 -9.77 2.32 -9.13
N ALA A 89 -10.02 3.21 -8.16
CA ALA A 89 -10.87 4.38 -8.34
C ALA A 89 -10.33 5.30 -9.46
N ALA A 90 -9.02 5.52 -9.51
CA ALA A 90 -8.38 6.30 -10.57
C ALA A 90 -8.56 5.66 -11.95
N LYS A 91 -8.54 4.32 -12.05
CA LYS A 91 -8.80 3.60 -13.30
C LYS A 91 -10.23 3.74 -13.78
N LEU A 92 -11.20 3.77 -12.87
CA LEU A 92 -12.61 3.97 -13.22
C LEU A 92 -12.90 5.37 -13.79
N ARG A 93 -12.10 6.37 -13.42
CA ARG A 93 -12.26 7.76 -13.91
C ARG A 93 -11.68 8.02 -15.28
N ILE A 94 -11.13 7.00 -15.93
CA ILE A 94 -10.65 7.12 -17.32
C ILE A 94 -11.89 7.12 -18.22
N PRO A 95 -12.19 8.21 -18.95
CA PRO A 95 -13.40 8.29 -19.77
C PRO A 95 -13.40 7.27 -20.90
N GLY A 96 -14.55 6.64 -21.14
CA GLY A 96 -14.81 5.78 -22.29
C GLY A 96 -15.58 6.51 -23.40
N ASP A 97 -16.17 5.73 -24.30
CA ASP A 97 -16.98 6.25 -25.41
C ASP A 97 -18.46 6.47 -25.03
N ASP A 98 -18.87 6.04 -23.82
CA ASP A 98 -20.26 6.11 -23.35
C ASP A 98 -20.37 7.00 -22.09
N PRO A 99 -20.94 8.22 -22.22
CA PRO A 99 -21.12 9.13 -21.10
C PRO A 99 -21.99 8.58 -19.96
N PHE A 100 -22.90 7.64 -20.24
CA PHE A 100 -23.70 6.99 -19.20
C PHE A 100 -22.85 6.05 -18.35
N LEU A 101 -21.99 5.24 -18.99
CA LEU A 101 -21.07 4.35 -18.27
C LEU A 101 -20.02 5.15 -17.50
N ASP A 102 -19.55 6.28 -18.03
CA ASP A 102 -18.64 7.17 -17.32
C ASP A 102 -19.27 7.74 -16.03
N ALA A 103 -20.54 8.15 -16.09
CA ALA A 103 -21.26 8.64 -14.92
C ALA A 103 -21.42 7.55 -13.84
N VAL A 104 -21.66 6.29 -14.25
CA VAL A 104 -21.71 5.14 -13.33
C VAL A 104 -20.32 4.88 -12.73
N ALA A 105 -19.28 4.90 -13.56
CA ALA A 105 -17.90 4.67 -13.12
C ALA A 105 -17.44 5.73 -12.12
N GLU A 106 -17.83 7.00 -12.29
CA GLU A 106 -17.55 8.07 -11.33
C GLU A 106 -18.22 7.80 -9.98
N GLY A 107 -19.47 7.34 -9.97
CA GLY A 107 -20.17 6.95 -8.74
C GLY A 107 -19.47 5.81 -8.00
N VAL A 108 -18.99 4.79 -8.72
CA VAL A 108 -18.23 3.68 -8.14
C VAL A 108 -16.87 4.14 -7.64
N ALA A 109 -16.19 5.02 -8.37
CA ALA A 109 -14.91 5.59 -7.97
C ALA A 109 -15.03 6.40 -6.68
N GLY A 110 -16.09 7.20 -6.53
CA GLY A 110 -16.38 7.92 -5.28
C GLY A 110 -16.60 6.99 -4.08
N ALA A 111 -17.34 5.89 -4.27
CA ALA A 111 -17.53 4.89 -3.21
C ALA A 111 -16.22 4.17 -2.85
N ALA A 112 -15.36 3.92 -3.83
CA ALA A 112 -14.04 3.34 -3.61
C ALA A 112 -13.13 4.28 -2.80
N ASP A 113 -13.13 5.59 -3.09
CA ASP A 113 -12.36 6.57 -2.32
C ASP A 113 -12.80 6.64 -0.85
N ASP A 114 -14.12 6.64 -0.61
CA ASP A 114 -14.67 6.60 0.75
C ASP A 114 -14.26 5.33 1.50
N TYR A 115 -14.21 4.19 0.79
CA TYR A 115 -13.77 2.92 1.36
C TYR A 115 -12.26 2.92 1.69
N ALA A 116 -11.42 3.43 0.79
CA ALA A 116 -9.99 3.59 1.02
C ALA A 116 -9.71 4.50 2.23
N LYS A 117 -10.47 5.59 2.38
CA LYS A 117 -10.38 6.48 3.55
C LYS A 117 -10.69 5.75 4.85
N LYS A 118 -11.79 4.99 4.90
CA LYS A 118 -12.17 4.20 6.09
C LYS A 118 -11.10 3.17 6.47
N MET A 119 -10.45 2.53 5.49
CA MET A 119 -9.34 1.62 5.76
C MET A 119 -8.18 2.29 6.51
N ARG A 120 -7.82 3.52 6.13
CA ARG A 120 -6.74 4.25 6.79
C ARG A 120 -7.11 4.76 8.19
N GLU A 121 -8.38 5.11 8.39
CA GLU A 121 -8.88 5.60 9.68
C GLU A 121 -9.10 4.48 10.70
N GLY A 122 -9.58 3.31 10.26
CA GLY A 122 -9.86 2.15 11.12
C GLY A 122 -8.64 1.33 11.55
N ALA A 123 -7.45 1.69 11.08
CA ALA A 123 -6.20 0.99 11.39
C ALA A 123 -5.33 1.70 12.45
N LYS A 124 -5.94 2.60 13.24
CA LYS A 124 -5.33 3.33 14.35
C LYS A 124 -5.68 2.75 15.71
#